data_AF-A0A0G1JNJ5-F1
#
_entry.id   AF-A0A0G1JNJ5-F1
#
_cell.length_a   1.000
_cell.length_b   1.000
_cell.length_c   1.000
_cell.angle_alpha   90.00
_cell.angle_beta   90.00
_cell.angle_gamma   90.00
#
_symmetry.space_group_name_H-M   'P 1'
#
loop_
_entity.id
_entity.type
_entity.pdbx_description
1 polymer ?
#
loop_
_entity_poly.entity_id
_entity_poly.type
_entity_poly.pdbx_seq_one_letter_code
_entity_poly.pdbx_strand_id
1 'polypeptide(L)'
;FVFIPLIILATYNLAKEFTLKKSALLALSFGLLILSHNISTLIFSPALVILFFVFLFQYNKLKINKDTFLRFFKFCLSLIWGGLIAAFFFLPVVLEKQYAHTETMLGGYFDYRAHFVSVSQLFVSTFWGVGSSVIGPHDDLSFFFGPIIIIFVLTALILAFLKLFQKDKKIILFVLTFFVLGLISSFMSHEKSSFVWTIATPLVYLQFPWRFLVLANTFFAIIAGSVLVGQKTKRSIIIIGTTFTFLILLNLSFFTPSKWFNITLQEKFSGITWDKQMTTSIYDYLPIFATHPPTAPAPNLPIVSNGFADFLYLTKGTNWQSFTIQNLEDTIVTLSLFDFPGWIVKVDDKKVAINHDNELGLITFKIPKGEHQVIARLTNSPVRLLGNLLTIIFLPLSLYVIFKRKHE
;
A
#
# COMPACT_ATOMS: atom_id res chain seq x y z
N PHE A 1 -3.27 1.16 -10.02
CA PHE A 1 -3.95 0.50 -8.88
C PHE A 1 -5.27 -0.12 -9.33
N VAL A 2 -5.30 -1.44 -9.51
CA VAL A 2 -6.42 -2.18 -10.15
C VAL A 2 -7.74 -2.04 -9.39
N PHE A 3 -7.70 -1.85 -8.06
CA PHE A 3 -8.91 -1.82 -7.24
C PHE A 3 -9.61 -0.45 -7.19
N ILE A 4 -8.94 0.67 -7.48
CA ILE A 4 -9.57 2.01 -7.40
C ILE A 4 -10.80 2.10 -8.32
N PRO A 5 -10.73 1.76 -9.62
CA PRO A 5 -11.91 1.78 -10.49
C PRO A 5 -13.03 0.86 -10.00
N LEU A 6 -12.69 -0.32 -9.48
CA LEU A 6 -13.66 -1.27 -8.94
C LEU A 6 -14.36 -0.73 -7.69
N ILE A 7 -13.63 -0.06 -6.80
CA ILE A 7 -14.19 0.60 -5.61
C ILE A 7 -15.13 1.74 -6.00
N ILE A 8 -14.75 2.56 -6.99
CA ILE A 8 -15.61 3.64 -7.52
C ILE A 8 -16.92 3.03 -8.06
N LEU A 9 -16.83 1.96 -8.85
CA LEU A 9 -17.99 1.27 -9.41
C LEU A 9 -18.87 0.63 -8.32
N ALA A 10 -18.28 -0.05 -7.35
CA ALA A 10 -19.01 -0.65 -6.23
C ALA A 10 -19.72 0.42 -5.39
N THR A 11 -19.07 1.56 -5.15
CA THR A 11 -19.65 2.72 -4.44
C THR A 11 -20.80 3.33 -5.20
N TYR A 12 -20.66 3.53 -6.52
CA TYR A 12 -21.75 3.99 -7.38
C TYR A 12 -22.97 3.06 -7.33
N ASN A 13 -22.75 1.75 -7.43
CA ASN A 13 -23.82 0.75 -7.37
C ASN A 13 -24.50 0.72 -6.00
N LEU A 14 -23.74 0.86 -4.92
CA LEU A 14 -24.25 0.90 -3.55
C LEU A 14 -25.07 2.18 -3.28
N ALA A 15 -24.60 3.33 -3.77
CA ALA A 15 -25.29 4.61 -3.63
C ALA A 15 -26.65 4.61 -4.35
N LYS A 16 -26.71 3.97 -5.55
CA LYS A 16 -27.96 3.76 -6.29
C LYS A 16 -28.97 2.96 -5.48
N GLU A 17 -28.55 1.81 -4.96
CA GLU A 17 -29.40 0.90 -4.19
C GLU A 17 -28.52 0.01 -3.33
N PHE A 18 -28.77 0.03 -2.02
CA PHE A 18 -28.05 -0.80 -1.08
C PHE A 18 -28.48 -2.27 -1.18
N THR A 19 -27.52 -3.17 -1.38
CA THR A 19 -27.70 -4.61 -1.17
C THR A 19 -26.47 -5.17 -0.44
N LEU A 20 -26.65 -6.25 0.32
CA LEU A 20 -25.54 -6.89 1.04
C LEU A 20 -24.44 -7.35 0.07
N LYS A 21 -24.80 -7.83 -1.13
CA LYS A 21 -23.86 -8.21 -2.19
C LYS A 21 -23.02 -7.03 -2.69
N LYS A 22 -23.62 -5.85 -2.90
CA LYS A 22 -22.87 -4.63 -3.29
C LYS A 22 -21.97 -4.14 -2.15
N SER A 23 -22.43 -4.25 -0.91
CA SER A 23 -21.64 -3.94 0.28
C SER A 23 -20.42 -4.87 0.39
N ALA A 24 -20.60 -6.18 0.20
CA ALA A 24 -19.51 -7.16 0.20
C ALA A 24 -18.51 -6.91 -0.94
N LEU A 25 -18.99 -6.54 -2.15
CA LEU A 25 -18.11 -6.20 -3.26
C LEU A 25 -17.27 -4.94 -2.95
N LEU A 26 -17.87 -3.91 -2.35
CA LEU A 26 -17.14 -2.72 -1.90
C LEU A 26 -16.13 -3.09 -0.81
N ALA A 27 -16.52 -3.88 0.18
CA ALA A 27 -15.66 -4.36 1.26
C ALA A 27 -14.46 -5.14 0.72
N LEU A 28 -14.68 -6.13 -0.15
CA LEU A 28 -13.62 -6.92 -0.75
C LEU A 28 -12.66 -6.05 -1.57
N SER A 29 -13.19 -5.16 -2.41
CA SER A 29 -12.36 -4.30 -3.26
C SER A 29 -11.53 -3.31 -2.43
N PHE A 30 -12.12 -2.74 -1.38
CA PHE A 30 -11.44 -1.83 -0.45
C PHE A 30 -10.39 -2.56 0.40
N GLY A 31 -10.70 -3.75 0.91
CA GLY A 31 -9.76 -4.61 1.63
C GLY A 31 -8.57 -5.01 0.76
N LEU A 32 -8.80 -5.36 -0.50
CA LEU A 32 -7.72 -5.66 -1.46
C LEU A 32 -6.87 -4.43 -1.78
N LEU A 33 -7.43 -3.21 -1.74
CA LEU A 33 -6.64 -1.99 -1.86
C LEU A 33 -5.75 -1.80 -0.62
N ILE A 34 -6.26 -2.04 0.60
CA ILE A 34 -5.45 -2.00 1.83
C ILE A 34 -4.28 -2.98 1.75
N LEU A 35 -4.54 -4.22 1.32
CA LEU A 35 -3.51 -5.27 1.23
C LEU A 35 -2.50 -5.04 0.11
N SER A 36 -2.89 -4.35 -0.97
CA SER A 36 -1.96 -4.04 -2.06
C SER A 36 -1.14 -2.78 -1.80
N HIS A 37 -1.75 -1.74 -1.20
CA HIS A 37 -1.06 -0.48 -0.93
C HIS A 37 -1.83 0.43 0.06
N ASN A 38 -1.50 0.30 1.35
CA ASN A 38 -2.08 1.08 2.45
C ASN A 38 -2.05 2.61 2.23
N ILE A 39 -0.96 3.12 1.66
CA ILE A 39 -0.77 4.54 1.32
C ILE A 39 -1.80 5.01 0.29
N SER A 40 -2.09 4.20 -0.74
CA SER A 40 -3.10 4.57 -1.74
C SER A 40 -4.50 4.51 -1.17
N THR A 41 -4.76 3.59 -0.24
CA THR A 41 -6.01 3.59 0.53
C THR A 41 -6.17 4.89 1.30
N LEU A 42 -5.15 5.32 2.05
CA LEU A 42 -5.19 6.55 2.84
C LEU A 42 -5.51 7.78 1.99
N ILE A 43 -4.83 7.92 0.84
CA ILE A 43 -5.06 9.04 -0.09
C ILE A 43 -6.45 8.96 -0.75
N PHE A 44 -6.93 7.75 -1.07
CA PHE A 44 -8.19 7.56 -1.79
C PHE A 44 -9.45 7.67 -0.91
N SER A 45 -9.36 7.27 0.37
CA SER A 45 -10.52 7.21 1.28
C SER A 45 -11.30 8.53 1.39
N PRO A 46 -10.70 9.72 1.50
CA PRO A 46 -11.44 11.00 1.52
C PRO A 46 -12.21 11.24 0.21
N ALA A 47 -11.56 11.00 -0.94
CA ALA A 47 -12.21 11.15 -2.25
C ALA A 47 -13.38 10.18 -2.41
N LEU A 48 -13.27 8.96 -1.86
CA LEU A 48 -14.33 7.96 -1.88
C LEU A 48 -15.60 8.41 -1.15
N VAL A 49 -15.45 9.09 -0.02
CA VAL A 49 -16.58 9.68 0.72
C VAL A 49 -17.29 10.76 -0.11
N ILE A 50 -16.52 11.64 -0.75
CA ILE A 50 -17.05 12.67 -1.65
C ILE A 50 -17.82 12.02 -2.80
N LEU A 51 -17.23 11.01 -3.45
CA LEU A 51 -17.87 10.28 -4.54
C LEU A 51 -19.18 9.61 -4.11
N PHE A 52 -19.23 9.03 -2.90
CA PHE A 52 -20.47 8.45 -2.38
C PHE A 52 -21.60 9.48 -2.30
N PHE A 53 -21.34 10.67 -1.75
CA PHE A 53 -22.35 11.74 -1.67
C PHE A 53 -22.75 12.28 -3.05
N VAL A 54 -21.79 12.44 -3.96
CA VAL A 54 -22.09 12.86 -5.34
C VAL A 54 -22.99 11.85 -6.04
N PHE A 55 -22.68 10.56 -5.94
CA PHE A 55 -23.52 9.51 -6.52
C PHE A 55 -24.90 9.48 -5.86
N LEU A 56 -24.98 9.62 -4.53
CA LEU A 56 -26.26 9.68 -3.83
C LEU A 56 -27.12 10.87 -4.29
N PHE A 57 -26.50 12.04 -4.51
CA PHE A 57 -27.19 13.23 -5.02
C PHE A 57 -27.76 13.02 -6.43
N GLN A 58 -27.00 12.39 -7.31
CA GLN A 58 -27.42 12.08 -8.69
C GLN A 58 -28.67 11.19 -8.76
N TYR A 59 -28.91 10.38 -7.73
CA TYR A 59 -30.04 9.45 -7.68
C TYR A 59 -31.23 9.96 -6.89
N ASN A 60 -31.01 10.56 -5.72
CA ASN A 60 -32.09 10.79 -4.75
C ASN A 60 -32.43 12.27 -4.52
N LYS A 61 -31.86 13.21 -5.31
CA LYS A 61 -32.00 14.68 -5.13
C LYS A 61 -31.88 15.07 -3.65
N LEU A 62 -30.66 15.02 -3.10
CA LEU A 62 -30.26 15.31 -1.69
C LEU A 62 -31.35 16.02 -0.87
N LYS A 63 -32.23 15.23 -0.26
CA LYS A 63 -32.93 15.64 0.95
C LYS A 63 -32.17 14.97 2.09
N ILE A 64 -31.40 15.76 2.85
CA ILE A 64 -30.73 15.27 4.06
C ILE A 64 -31.83 14.83 5.03
N ASN A 65 -32.03 13.53 5.11
CA ASN A 65 -33.09 12.89 5.88
C ASN A 65 -32.55 11.61 6.53
N LYS A 66 -33.40 10.92 7.30
CA LYS A 66 -33.04 9.65 7.96
C LYS A 66 -32.54 8.58 6.98
N ASP A 67 -33.07 8.52 5.75
CA ASP A 67 -32.62 7.57 4.72
C ASP A 67 -31.19 7.87 4.24
N THR A 68 -30.86 9.15 4.02
CA THR A 68 -29.50 9.59 3.65
C THR A 68 -28.48 9.18 4.71
N PHE A 69 -28.80 9.41 6.00
CA PHE A 69 -27.93 9.00 7.10
C PHE A 69 -27.76 7.48 7.18
N LEU A 70 -28.85 6.71 7.03
CA LEU A 70 -28.80 5.26 7.05
C LEU A 70 -27.96 4.69 5.89
N ARG A 71 -28.06 5.28 4.69
CA ARG A 71 -27.23 4.89 3.53
C ARG A 71 -25.76 5.20 3.76
N PHE A 72 -25.44 6.36 4.31
CA PHE A 72 -24.06 6.73 4.67
C PHE A 72 -23.49 5.78 5.73
N PHE A 73 -24.26 5.49 6.78
CA PHE A 73 -23.86 4.53 7.81
C PHE A 73 -23.58 3.14 7.23
N LYS A 74 -24.45 2.65 6.35
CA LYS A 74 -24.26 1.38 5.62
C LYS A 74 -23.01 1.39 4.74
N PHE A 75 -22.71 2.50 4.07
CA PHE A 75 -21.47 2.67 3.30
C PHE A 75 -20.24 2.63 4.21
N CYS A 76 -20.25 3.32 5.35
CA CYS A 76 -19.17 3.24 6.34
C CYS A 76 -18.97 1.81 6.85
N LEU A 77 -20.05 1.07 7.11
CA LEU A 77 -19.97 -0.36 7.50
C LEU A 77 -19.33 -1.21 6.39
N SER A 78 -19.58 -0.93 5.11
CA SER A 78 -18.90 -1.60 4.00
C SER A 78 -17.38 -1.35 4.00
N LEU A 79 -16.95 -0.11 4.29
CA LEU A 79 -15.52 0.22 4.38
C LEU A 79 -14.87 -0.42 5.61
N ILE A 80 -15.55 -0.41 6.76
CA ILE A 80 -15.11 -1.11 7.98
C ILE A 80 -14.95 -2.60 7.68
N TRP A 81 -15.93 -3.23 7.03
CA TRP A 81 -15.81 -4.62 6.60
C TRP A 81 -14.59 -4.85 5.70
N GLY A 82 -14.29 -3.94 4.75
CA GLY A 82 -13.05 -4.01 3.98
C GLY A 82 -11.78 -3.95 4.83
N GLY A 83 -11.77 -3.09 5.86
CA GLY A 83 -10.70 -3.05 6.87
C GLY A 83 -10.58 -4.36 7.67
N LEU A 84 -11.71 -4.98 8.02
CA LEU A 84 -11.75 -6.27 8.72
C LEU A 84 -11.24 -7.43 7.86
N ILE A 85 -11.46 -7.39 6.54
CA ILE A 85 -10.86 -8.34 5.60
C ILE A 85 -9.33 -8.24 5.65
N ALA A 86 -8.79 -7.02 5.71
CA ALA A 86 -7.36 -6.75 5.76
C ALA A 86 -6.76 -6.72 7.19
N ALA A 87 -7.53 -7.12 8.21
CA ALA A 87 -7.17 -6.89 9.62
C ALA A 87 -5.86 -7.57 10.06
N PHE A 88 -5.55 -8.77 9.54
CA PHE A 88 -4.30 -9.48 9.83
C PHE A 88 -3.04 -8.67 9.52
N PHE A 89 -3.13 -7.78 8.52
CA PHE A 89 -2.04 -6.91 8.07
C PHE A 89 -2.17 -5.51 8.66
N PHE A 90 -3.36 -4.91 8.56
CA PHE A 90 -3.57 -3.51 8.90
C PHE A 90 -3.54 -3.24 10.41
N LEU A 91 -4.07 -4.14 11.25
CA LEU A 91 -4.09 -3.90 12.70
C LEU A 91 -2.68 -3.89 13.32
N PRO A 92 -1.79 -4.86 13.04
CA PRO A 92 -0.41 -4.78 13.53
C PRO A 92 0.33 -3.53 13.01
N VAL A 93 0.15 -3.16 11.75
CA VAL A 93 0.78 -1.95 11.19
C VAL A 93 0.40 -0.69 11.96
N VAL A 94 -0.85 -0.56 12.44
CA VAL A 94 -1.29 0.63 13.17
C VAL A 94 -0.95 0.56 14.65
N LEU A 95 -1.17 -0.59 15.30
CA LEU A 95 -1.10 -0.73 16.76
C LEU A 95 0.26 -1.19 17.27
N GLU A 96 1.08 -1.80 16.41
CA GLU A 96 2.41 -2.32 16.77
C GLU A 96 3.55 -1.55 16.08
N LYS A 97 3.26 -0.43 15.39
CA LYS A 97 4.30 0.42 14.78
C LYS A 97 5.37 0.85 15.77
N GLN A 98 5.02 0.97 17.05
CA GLN A 98 5.93 1.33 18.15
C GLN A 98 7.00 0.27 18.44
N TYR A 99 6.93 -0.91 17.82
CA TYR A 99 7.96 -1.96 17.94
C TYR A 99 9.02 -1.89 16.84
N ALA A 100 8.92 -0.92 15.92
CA ALA A 100 9.92 -0.66 14.90
C ALA A 100 10.23 0.83 14.78
N HIS A 101 11.45 1.15 14.37
CA HIS A 101 11.89 2.49 14.02
C HIS A 101 11.18 2.93 12.72
N THR A 102 10.10 3.71 12.85
CA THR A 102 9.31 4.24 11.71
C THR A 102 9.58 5.72 11.46
N GLU A 103 10.19 6.41 12.42
CA GLU A 103 10.65 7.79 12.33
C GLU A 103 11.81 7.97 11.34
N THR A 104 12.60 6.93 11.10
CA THR A 104 13.65 6.89 10.06
C THR A 104 13.07 7.11 8.66
N MET A 105 11.79 6.79 8.48
CA MET A 105 11.06 6.93 7.23
C MET A 105 10.46 8.32 7.01
N LEU A 106 10.73 9.29 7.88
CA LEU A 106 10.18 10.65 7.81
C LEU A 106 11.24 11.73 7.51
N GLY A 107 12.52 11.35 7.53
CA GLY A 107 13.66 12.27 7.35
C GLY A 107 14.57 11.87 6.20
N GLY A 108 15.61 12.69 5.96
CA GLY A 108 16.56 12.47 4.87
C GLY A 108 15.87 12.43 3.51
N TYR A 109 16.11 11.36 2.74
CA TYR A 109 15.46 11.13 1.44
C TYR A 109 13.95 10.94 1.52
N PHE A 110 13.37 10.66 2.69
CA PHE A 110 11.92 10.45 2.81
C PHE A 110 11.15 11.69 3.26
N ASP A 111 11.82 12.84 3.39
CA ASP A 111 11.18 14.10 3.73
C ASP A 111 10.32 14.61 2.56
N TYR A 112 9.01 14.61 2.75
CA TYR A 112 8.04 15.00 1.71
C TYR A 112 8.25 16.39 1.13
N ARG A 113 8.90 17.30 1.88
CA ARG A 113 9.18 18.67 1.43
C ARG A 113 10.12 18.69 0.22
N ALA A 114 10.95 17.67 0.06
CA ALA A 114 11.85 17.53 -1.08
C ALA A 114 11.17 16.98 -2.34
N HIS A 115 9.93 16.47 -2.26
CA HIS A 115 9.32 15.66 -3.33
C HIS A 115 8.03 16.26 -3.92
N PHE A 116 7.82 17.57 -3.73
CA PHE A 116 6.73 18.28 -4.39
C PHE A 116 7.01 18.44 -5.88
N VAL A 117 5.95 18.38 -6.68
CA VAL A 117 5.99 18.48 -8.13
C VAL A 117 5.66 19.90 -8.56
N SER A 118 6.40 20.45 -9.52
CA SER A 118 6.12 21.75 -10.12
C SER A 118 5.02 21.69 -11.19
N VAL A 119 4.35 22.81 -11.46
CA VAL A 119 3.39 22.93 -12.58
C VAL A 119 4.03 22.57 -13.92
N SER A 120 5.30 22.96 -14.13
CA SER A 120 6.05 22.64 -15.34
C SER A 120 6.18 21.12 -15.52
N GLN A 121 6.51 20.38 -14.46
CA GLN A 121 6.62 18.92 -14.53
C GLN A 121 5.27 18.23 -14.78
N LEU A 122 4.15 18.80 -14.32
CA LEU A 122 2.82 18.23 -14.54
C LEU A 122 2.29 18.44 -15.97
N PHE A 123 2.60 19.58 -16.59
CA PHE A 123 1.92 20.02 -17.82
C PHE A 123 2.82 20.38 -19.01
N VAL A 124 4.12 20.61 -18.79
CA VAL A 124 5.03 21.13 -19.83
C VAL A 124 6.17 20.16 -20.13
N SER A 125 6.79 19.59 -19.09
CA SER A 125 7.90 18.65 -19.25
C SER A 125 7.44 17.38 -19.95
N THR A 126 8.12 17.00 -21.03
CA THR A 126 7.91 15.71 -21.71
C THR A 126 8.95 14.67 -21.31
N PHE A 127 9.76 14.97 -20.30
CA PHE A 127 10.82 14.08 -19.84
C PHE A 127 10.26 12.73 -19.36
N TRP A 128 10.97 11.66 -19.73
CA TRP A 128 10.71 10.30 -19.27
C TRP A 128 11.99 9.67 -18.76
N GLY A 129 11.95 9.17 -17.53
CA GLY A 129 13.09 8.54 -16.86
C GLY A 129 12.62 7.53 -15.82
N VAL A 130 13.57 6.74 -15.32
CA VAL A 130 13.35 5.64 -14.36
C VAL A 130 14.10 5.86 -13.04
N GLY A 131 14.55 7.08 -12.78
CA GLY A 131 15.33 7.40 -11.59
C GLY A 131 14.46 7.81 -10.40
N SER A 132 15.06 8.57 -9.50
CA SER A 132 14.47 8.94 -8.22
C SER A 132 13.83 10.32 -8.26
N SER A 133 12.92 10.58 -7.31
CA SER A 133 12.47 11.94 -7.05
C SER A 133 13.50 12.66 -6.18
N VAL A 134 13.79 13.92 -6.46
CA VAL A 134 14.79 14.73 -5.76
C VAL A 134 14.25 16.13 -5.53
N ILE A 135 15.01 16.93 -4.78
CA ILE A 135 14.64 18.31 -4.52
C ILE A 135 14.66 19.17 -5.81
N GLY A 136 13.60 19.94 -6.01
CA GLY A 136 13.44 20.82 -7.17
C GLY A 136 12.93 20.09 -8.41
N PRO A 137 12.85 20.77 -9.58
CA PRO A 137 12.17 20.24 -10.76
C PRO A 137 13.05 19.32 -11.64
N HIS A 138 14.16 18.82 -11.10
CA HIS A 138 15.19 18.07 -11.83
C HIS A 138 15.19 16.58 -11.50
N ASP A 139 13.99 16.01 -11.27
CA ASP A 139 13.80 14.59 -11.03
C ASP A 139 14.13 13.74 -12.25
N ASP A 140 14.72 12.57 -11.99
CA ASP A 140 14.91 11.52 -12.99
C ASP A 140 13.64 10.65 -13.18
N LEU A 141 12.53 11.05 -12.55
CA LEU A 141 11.20 10.45 -12.65
C LEU A 141 10.24 11.39 -13.39
N SER A 142 9.38 10.83 -14.25
CA SER A 142 8.34 11.61 -14.93
C SER A 142 7.09 11.79 -14.07
N PHE A 143 6.59 13.02 -14.00
CA PHE A 143 5.31 13.38 -13.38
C PHE A 143 4.28 13.92 -14.37
N PHE A 144 4.62 13.90 -15.65
CA PHE A 144 3.84 14.53 -16.71
C PHE A 144 2.54 13.78 -16.96
N PHE A 145 1.42 14.51 -17.04
CA PHE A 145 0.13 13.90 -17.38
C PHE A 145 0.07 13.36 -18.81
N GLY A 146 0.81 13.97 -19.75
CA GLY A 146 0.74 13.65 -21.17
C GLY A 146 -0.27 14.54 -21.91
N PRO A 147 0.05 14.97 -23.14
CA PRO A 147 -0.84 15.86 -23.90
C PRO A 147 -2.17 15.18 -24.26
N ILE A 148 -2.16 13.86 -24.45
CA ILE A 148 -3.34 13.11 -24.88
C ILE A 148 -4.43 13.14 -23.81
N ILE A 149 -4.08 12.86 -22.54
CA ILE A 149 -5.08 12.88 -21.48
C ILE A 149 -5.63 14.28 -21.26
N ILE A 150 -4.78 15.31 -21.38
CA ILE A 150 -5.19 16.72 -21.29
C ILE A 150 -6.21 17.05 -22.39
N ILE A 151 -5.94 16.69 -23.65
CA ILE A 151 -6.85 16.91 -24.78
C ILE A 151 -8.20 16.22 -24.54
N PHE A 152 -8.21 14.97 -24.08
CA PHE A 152 -9.45 14.23 -23.81
C PHE A 152 -10.22 14.82 -22.62
N VAL A 153 -9.54 15.27 -21.56
CA VAL A 153 -10.17 15.95 -20.43
C VAL A 153 -10.80 17.28 -20.88
N LEU A 154 -10.08 18.10 -21.65
CA LEU A 154 -10.60 19.35 -22.19
C LEU A 154 -11.82 19.10 -23.11
N THR A 155 -11.74 18.08 -23.96
CA THR A 155 -12.87 17.68 -24.83
C THR A 155 -14.08 17.25 -24.00
N ALA A 156 -13.88 16.46 -22.94
CA ALA A 156 -14.95 16.06 -22.04
C ALA A 156 -15.60 17.26 -21.34
N LEU A 157 -14.80 18.25 -20.91
CA LEU A 157 -15.29 19.49 -20.30
C LEU A 157 -16.11 20.32 -21.29
N ILE A 158 -15.65 20.47 -22.53
CA ILE A 158 -16.39 21.17 -23.58
C ILE A 158 -17.72 20.46 -23.87
N LEU A 159 -17.71 19.13 -24.03
CA LEU A 159 -18.92 18.36 -24.29
C LEU A 159 -19.90 18.40 -23.09
N ALA A 160 -19.39 18.37 -21.86
CA ALA A 160 -20.20 18.56 -20.67
C ALA A 160 -20.82 19.97 -20.64
N PHE A 161 -20.04 21.00 -20.98
CA PHE A 161 -20.53 22.37 -21.09
C PHE A 161 -21.63 22.51 -22.15
N LEU A 162 -21.45 21.91 -23.34
CA LEU A 162 -22.49 21.92 -24.38
C LEU A 162 -23.78 21.21 -23.93
N LYS A 163 -23.68 20.18 -23.08
CA LYS A 163 -24.85 19.52 -22.47
C LYS A 163 -25.57 20.37 -21.42
N LEU A 164 -24.99 21.46 -20.92
CA LEU A 164 -25.72 22.42 -20.06
C LEU A 164 -26.96 22.96 -20.78
N PHE A 165 -26.83 23.19 -22.09
CA PHE A 165 -27.92 23.67 -22.95
C PHE A 165 -28.99 22.59 -23.22
N GLN A 166 -28.68 21.31 -22.97
CA GLN A 166 -29.58 20.16 -23.17
C GLN A 166 -30.24 19.67 -21.87
N LYS A 167 -30.00 20.35 -20.73
CA LYS A 167 -30.55 20.05 -19.39
C LYS A 167 -30.15 18.69 -18.76
N ASP A 168 -29.16 17.97 -19.30
CA ASP A 168 -28.64 16.74 -18.66
C ASP A 168 -27.60 17.05 -17.57
N LYS A 169 -28.09 17.40 -16.38
CA LYS A 169 -27.26 17.80 -15.23
C LYS A 169 -26.39 16.68 -14.66
N LYS A 170 -26.68 15.41 -14.95
CA LYS A 170 -25.98 14.27 -14.32
C LYS A 170 -24.58 14.07 -14.89
N ILE A 171 -24.46 14.13 -16.22
CA ILE A 171 -23.17 14.01 -16.90
C ILE A 171 -22.25 15.17 -16.54
N ILE A 172 -22.79 16.39 -16.47
CA ILE A 172 -22.03 17.58 -16.04
C ILE A 172 -21.50 17.40 -14.63
N LEU A 173 -22.36 17.04 -13.68
CA LEU A 173 -21.93 16.81 -12.31
C LEU A 173 -20.87 15.71 -12.21
N PHE A 174 -21.03 14.63 -12.97
CA PHE A 174 -20.04 13.56 -13.04
C PHE A 174 -18.67 14.09 -13.53
N VAL A 175 -18.63 14.72 -14.70
CA VAL A 175 -17.39 15.25 -15.31
C VAL A 175 -16.74 16.28 -14.38
N LEU A 176 -17.51 17.23 -13.86
CA LEU A 176 -16.99 18.27 -12.96
C LEU A 176 -16.47 17.69 -11.64
N THR A 177 -17.17 16.70 -11.06
CA THR A 177 -16.72 16.05 -9.82
C THR A 177 -15.35 15.40 -10.01
N PHE A 178 -15.21 14.56 -11.04
CA PHE A 178 -13.93 13.91 -11.30
C PHE A 178 -12.85 14.91 -11.69
N PHE A 179 -13.19 15.99 -12.42
CA PHE A 179 -12.24 17.03 -12.77
C PHE A 179 -11.71 17.74 -11.53
N VAL A 180 -12.61 18.17 -10.63
CA VAL A 180 -12.25 18.83 -9.37
C VAL A 180 -11.44 17.89 -8.48
N LEU A 181 -11.83 16.62 -8.34
CA LEU A 181 -11.04 15.64 -7.58
C LEU A 181 -9.66 15.40 -8.19
N GLY A 182 -9.54 15.41 -9.52
CA GLY A 182 -8.27 15.33 -10.23
C GLY A 182 -7.38 16.56 -9.97
N LEU A 183 -7.97 17.76 -9.98
CA LEU A 183 -7.28 19.00 -9.64
C LEU A 183 -6.84 19.05 -8.18
N ILE A 184 -7.69 18.66 -7.23
CA ILE A 184 -7.35 18.56 -5.80
C ILE A 184 -6.19 17.58 -5.62
N SER A 185 -6.23 16.43 -6.28
CA SER A 185 -5.13 15.45 -6.21
C SER A 185 -3.83 16.01 -6.80
N SER A 186 -3.90 16.71 -7.93
CA SER A 186 -2.74 17.39 -8.54
C SER A 186 -2.20 18.51 -7.66
N PHE A 187 -3.08 19.23 -6.96
CA PHE A 187 -2.71 20.27 -6.01
C PHE A 187 -1.99 19.68 -4.80
N MET A 188 -2.45 18.54 -4.27
CA MET A 188 -1.79 17.84 -3.16
C MET A 188 -0.37 17.35 -3.48
N SER A 189 -0.05 17.12 -4.77
CA SER A 189 1.33 16.85 -5.20
C SER A 189 2.20 18.10 -5.37
N HIS A 190 1.62 19.30 -5.33
CA HIS A 190 2.31 20.57 -5.55
C HIS A 190 2.70 21.25 -4.24
N GLU A 191 3.82 21.99 -4.22
CA GLU A 191 4.39 22.66 -3.02
C GLU A 191 3.42 23.63 -2.32
N LYS A 192 2.49 24.22 -3.08
CA LYS A 192 1.46 25.13 -2.55
C LYS A 192 0.45 24.44 -1.65
N SER A 193 0.38 23.10 -1.66
CA SER A 193 -0.41 22.33 -0.71
C SER A 193 0.29 22.10 0.62
N SER A 194 1.55 22.53 0.81
CA SER A 194 2.35 22.29 2.03
C SER A 194 1.61 22.64 3.33
N PHE A 195 0.76 23.67 3.35
CA PHE A 195 -0.06 23.99 4.53
C PHE A 195 -0.99 22.83 4.95
N VAL A 196 -1.54 22.07 3.99
CA VAL A 196 -2.36 20.89 4.26
C VAL A 196 -1.50 19.79 4.90
N TRP A 197 -0.28 19.59 4.40
CA TRP A 197 0.67 18.61 4.93
C TRP A 197 1.12 18.95 6.35
N THR A 198 1.27 20.24 6.68
CA THR A 198 1.60 20.67 8.04
C THR A 198 0.46 20.49 9.04
N ILE A 199 -0.80 20.60 8.59
CA ILE A 199 -1.99 20.45 9.46
C ILE A 199 -2.33 18.97 9.63
N ALA A 200 -2.36 18.21 8.53
CA ALA A 200 -2.67 16.80 8.53
C ALA A 200 -1.40 15.96 8.71
N THR A 201 -0.89 15.92 9.95
CA THR A 201 0.35 15.22 10.31
C THR A 201 0.47 13.77 9.84
N PRO A 202 -0.61 12.96 9.70
CA PRO A 202 -0.48 11.61 9.13
C PRO A 202 0.00 11.58 7.67
N LEU A 203 -0.13 12.69 6.92
CA LEU A 203 0.32 12.76 5.53
C LEU A 203 1.84 12.65 5.40
N VAL A 204 2.63 12.99 6.44
CA VAL A 204 4.10 12.91 6.38
C VAL A 204 4.57 11.47 6.08
N TYR A 205 3.85 10.45 6.57
CA TYR A 205 4.11 9.03 6.27
C TYR A 205 3.87 8.64 4.80
N LEU A 206 3.26 9.52 4.00
CA LEU A 206 3.18 9.33 2.55
C LEU A 206 4.53 9.51 1.87
N GLN A 207 5.47 10.22 2.49
CA GLN A 207 6.85 10.53 2.03
C GLN A 207 6.95 11.32 0.71
N PHE A 208 6.04 11.08 -0.24
CA PHE A 208 6.15 11.53 -1.62
C PHE A 208 4.81 12.13 -2.06
N PRO A 209 4.67 13.47 -2.08
CA PRO A 209 3.46 14.15 -2.51
C PRO A 209 3.00 13.76 -3.92
N TRP A 210 3.92 13.46 -4.83
CA TRP A 210 3.60 12.96 -6.18
C TRP A 210 2.78 11.66 -6.18
N ARG A 211 2.69 10.91 -5.08
CA ARG A 211 1.78 9.74 -4.97
C ARG A 211 0.31 10.12 -5.16
N PHE A 212 -0.09 11.38 -4.94
CA PHE A 212 -1.43 11.86 -5.27
C PHE A 212 -1.73 11.84 -6.78
N LEU A 213 -0.71 11.82 -7.65
CA LEU A 213 -0.89 11.71 -9.10
C LEU A 213 -1.55 10.39 -9.51
N VAL A 214 -1.47 9.34 -8.68
CA VAL A 214 -2.24 8.11 -8.85
C VAL A 214 -3.73 8.40 -8.96
N LEU A 215 -4.26 9.26 -8.07
CA LEU A 215 -5.67 9.65 -8.09
C LEU A 215 -5.96 10.61 -9.22
N ALA A 216 -5.10 11.61 -9.43
CA ALA A 216 -5.25 12.55 -10.54
C ALA A 216 -5.38 11.81 -11.87
N ASN A 217 -4.45 10.91 -12.16
CA ASN A 217 -4.45 10.06 -13.36
C ASN A 217 -5.71 9.20 -13.46
N THR A 218 -6.13 8.59 -12.35
CA THR A 218 -7.35 7.76 -12.35
C THR A 218 -8.59 8.59 -12.67
N PHE A 219 -8.74 9.77 -12.07
CA PHE A 219 -9.90 10.63 -12.29
C PHE A 219 -9.89 11.25 -13.69
N PHE A 220 -8.73 11.71 -14.17
CA PHE A 220 -8.60 12.20 -15.55
C PHE A 220 -8.85 11.11 -16.59
N ALA A 221 -8.43 9.86 -16.34
CA ALA A 221 -8.72 8.73 -17.22
C ALA A 221 -10.23 8.42 -17.28
N ILE A 222 -10.93 8.49 -16.14
CA ILE A 222 -12.40 8.32 -16.08
C ILE A 222 -13.11 9.42 -16.89
N ILE A 223 -12.65 10.67 -16.78
CA ILE A 223 -13.20 11.79 -17.55
C ILE A 223 -12.92 11.62 -19.04
N ALA A 224 -11.69 11.25 -19.41
CA ALA A 224 -11.31 11.01 -20.80
C ALA A 224 -12.19 9.94 -21.46
N GLY A 225 -12.48 8.85 -20.73
CA GLY A 225 -13.40 7.81 -21.18
C GLY A 225 -14.83 8.31 -21.40
N SER A 226 -15.29 9.34 -20.68
CA SER A 226 -16.64 9.89 -20.81
C SER A 226 -16.93 10.52 -22.18
N VAL A 227 -15.90 10.95 -22.92
CA VAL A 227 -16.02 11.45 -24.31
C VAL A 227 -16.62 10.39 -25.22
N LEU A 228 -16.32 9.11 -24.95
CA LEU A 228 -16.78 7.97 -25.74
C LEU A 228 -18.16 7.45 -25.28
N VAL A 229 -18.65 7.92 -24.12
CA VAL A 229 -19.92 7.49 -23.52
C VAL A 229 -21.07 8.28 -24.15
N GLY A 230 -21.78 7.65 -25.07
CA GLY A 230 -22.97 8.22 -25.71
C GLY A 230 -23.37 7.54 -27.01
N GLN A 231 -22.48 6.76 -27.62
CA GLN A 231 -22.75 6.05 -28.87
C GLN A 231 -22.91 4.56 -28.61
N LYS A 232 -24.15 4.06 -28.64
CA LYS A 232 -24.47 2.63 -28.52
C LYS A 232 -24.60 1.99 -29.90
N THR A 233 -23.54 2.05 -30.70
CA THR A 233 -23.55 1.53 -32.08
C THR A 233 -22.30 0.69 -32.33
N LYS A 234 -22.32 -0.20 -33.33
CA LYS A 234 -21.12 -0.94 -33.74
C LYS A 234 -19.92 0.00 -34.04
N ARG A 235 -20.19 1.24 -34.46
CA ARG A 235 -19.18 2.28 -34.69
C ARG A 235 -18.45 2.70 -33.41
N SER A 236 -19.10 2.71 -32.24
CA SER A 236 -18.43 3.09 -31.01
C SER A 236 -17.42 2.06 -30.53
N ILE A 237 -17.70 0.77 -30.74
CA ILE A 237 -16.74 -0.30 -30.45
C ILE A 237 -15.48 -0.13 -31.33
N ILE A 238 -15.66 0.19 -32.61
CA ILE A 238 -14.54 0.46 -33.52
C ILE A 238 -13.78 1.70 -33.06
N ILE A 239 -14.45 2.81 -32.74
CA ILE A 239 -13.79 4.04 -32.25
C ILE A 239 -13.01 3.78 -30.96
N ILE A 240 -13.61 3.08 -29.99
CA ILE A 240 -12.96 2.71 -28.73
C ILE A 240 -11.75 1.82 -29.01
N GLY A 241 -11.90 0.79 -29.84
CA GLY A 241 -10.82 -0.13 -30.21
C GLY A 241 -9.67 0.60 -30.90
N THR A 242 -9.96 1.41 -31.92
CA THR A 242 -8.95 2.21 -32.63
C THR A 242 -8.27 3.22 -31.71
N THR A 243 -9.02 3.93 -30.86
CA THR A 243 -8.45 4.87 -29.88
C THR A 243 -7.53 4.14 -28.92
N PHE A 244 -7.95 2.99 -28.39
CA PHE A 244 -7.15 2.18 -27.48
C PHE A 244 -5.86 1.67 -28.16
N THR A 245 -5.95 1.13 -29.37
CA THR A 245 -4.78 0.71 -30.15
C THR A 245 -3.84 1.88 -30.41
N PHE A 246 -4.36 3.04 -30.81
CA PHE A 246 -3.57 4.24 -31.06
C PHE A 246 -2.85 4.72 -29.79
N LEU A 247 -3.53 4.72 -28.63
CA LEU A 247 -2.93 5.04 -27.34
C LEU A 247 -1.79 4.09 -26.97
N ILE A 248 -1.96 2.78 -27.21
CA ILE A 248 -0.88 1.81 -26.99
C ILE A 248 0.30 2.15 -27.89
N LEU A 249 0.07 2.30 -29.20
CA LEU A 249 1.14 2.57 -30.18
C LEU A 249 1.92 3.84 -29.84
N LEU A 250 1.25 4.91 -29.42
CA LEU A 250 1.90 6.17 -29.01
C LEU A 250 2.75 6.04 -27.74
N ASN A 251 2.45 5.06 -26.89
CA ASN A 251 3.15 4.87 -25.62
C ASN A 251 4.12 3.69 -25.64
N LEU A 252 4.20 2.91 -26.74
CA LEU A 252 5.06 1.72 -26.84
C LEU A 252 6.53 2.01 -26.50
N SER A 253 7.05 3.18 -26.87
CA SER A 253 8.43 3.59 -26.58
C SER A 253 8.73 3.71 -25.08
N PHE A 254 7.72 4.01 -24.25
CA PHE A 254 7.86 4.12 -22.80
C PHE A 254 7.95 2.75 -22.10
N PHE A 255 7.53 1.66 -22.77
CA PHE A 255 7.60 0.29 -22.24
C PHE A 255 8.95 -0.37 -22.53
N THR A 256 10.04 0.35 -22.29
CA THR A 256 11.41 -0.13 -22.47
C THR A 256 12.13 -0.26 -21.11
N PRO A 257 12.77 -1.40 -20.80
CA PRO A 257 13.55 -1.52 -19.57
C PRO A 257 14.71 -0.54 -19.58
N SER A 258 15.02 0.04 -18.42
CA SER A 258 16.20 0.91 -18.27
C SER A 258 17.50 0.20 -18.60
N LYS A 259 17.62 -1.07 -18.19
CA LYS A 259 18.80 -1.90 -18.40
C LYS A 259 18.39 -3.36 -18.58
N TRP A 260 19.08 -4.04 -19.48
CA TRP A 260 19.05 -5.50 -19.59
C TRP A 260 20.28 -6.07 -18.90
N PHE A 261 20.07 -7.01 -18.00
CA PHE A 261 21.16 -7.73 -17.33
C PHE A 261 21.22 -9.14 -17.89
N ASN A 262 22.39 -9.54 -18.41
CA ASN A 262 22.66 -10.92 -18.79
C ASN A 262 23.15 -11.68 -17.56
N ILE A 263 22.22 -11.98 -16.65
CA ILE A 263 22.47 -12.72 -15.41
C ILE A 263 21.52 -13.91 -15.31
N THR A 264 22.04 -15.02 -14.83
CA THR A 264 21.25 -16.21 -14.51
C THR A 264 20.50 -16.02 -13.18
N LEU A 265 19.51 -16.88 -12.94
CA LEU A 265 18.78 -16.92 -11.67
C LEU A 265 19.74 -17.22 -10.51
N GLN A 266 20.68 -18.14 -10.71
CA GLN A 266 21.67 -18.51 -9.69
C GLN A 266 22.59 -17.34 -9.35
N GLU A 267 23.11 -16.62 -10.35
CA GLU A 267 23.93 -15.43 -10.12
C GLU A 267 23.15 -14.29 -9.46
N LYS A 268 21.84 -14.17 -9.71
CA LYS A 268 21.00 -13.16 -9.05
C LYS A 268 20.78 -13.48 -7.57
N PHE A 269 20.70 -14.76 -7.21
CA PHE A 269 20.34 -15.22 -5.87
C PHE A 269 21.53 -15.85 -5.13
N SER A 270 22.77 -15.45 -5.44
CA SER A 270 23.98 -15.92 -4.75
C SER A 270 25.03 -14.80 -4.59
N GLY A 271 25.87 -14.92 -3.56
CA GLY A 271 26.98 -13.99 -3.32
C GLY A 271 26.54 -12.52 -3.17
N ILE A 272 27.36 -11.61 -3.68
CA ILE A 272 27.23 -10.15 -3.48
C ILE A 272 25.91 -9.58 -4.03
N THR A 273 25.36 -10.15 -5.11
CA THR A 273 24.06 -9.71 -5.68
C THR A 273 22.89 -10.02 -4.76
N TRP A 274 22.95 -11.16 -4.08
CA TRP A 274 21.98 -11.52 -3.04
C TRP A 274 22.13 -10.61 -1.82
N ASP A 275 23.36 -10.37 -1.37
CA ASP A 275 23.63 -9.48 -0.23
C ASP A 275 23.12 -8.07 -0.49
N LYS A 276 23.34 -7.52 -1.69
CA LYS A 276 22.80 -6.22 -2.09
C LYS A 276 21.27 -6.18 -2.04
N GLN A 277 20.60 -7.24 -2.49
CA GLN A 277 19.12 -7.30 -2.45
C GLN A 277 18.59 -7.33 -1.01
N MET A 278 19.25 -8.08 -0.11
CA MET A 278 18.86 -8.12 1.30
C MET A 278 19.11 -6.79 2.04
N THR A 279 20.11 -6.01 1.59
CA THR A 279 20.57 -4.80 2.28
C THR A 279 20.12 -3.48 1.64
N THR A 280 19.33 -3.51 0.55
CA THR A 280 18.90 -2.29 -0.18
C THR A 280 18.08 -1.31 0.68
N SER A 281 17.36 -1.82 1.68
CA SER A 281 16.52 -1.04 2.61
C SER A 281 16.85 -1.38 4.06
N ILE A 282 18.14 -1.51 4.38
CA ILE A 282 18.58 -2.08 5.67
C ILE A 282 18.19 -1.24 6.90
N TYR A 283 17.86 0.04 6.71
CA TYR A 283 17.40 0.94 7.76
C TYR A 283 15.87 0.93 7.96
N ASP A 284 15.12 0.25 7.09
CA ASP A 284 13.66 0.26 7.13
C ASP A 284 13.17 -0.71 8.22
N TYR A 285 12.30 -0.23 9.10
CA TYR A 285 11.57 -1.03 10.10
C TYR A 285 12.45 -1.88 11.03
N LEU A 286 13.66 -1.41 11.37
CA LEU A 286 14.47 -2.05 12.41
C LEU A 286 13.67 -2.17 13.72
N PRO A 287 13.71 -3.31 14.41
CA PRO A 287 13.09 -3.44 15.74
C PRO A 287 13.65 -2.39 16.71
N ILE A 288 12.84 -1.92 17.65
CA ILE A 288 13.22 -0.83 18.57
C ILE A 288 14.48 -1.07 19.41
N PHE A 289 14.90 -2.33 19.58
CA PHE A 289 16.12 -2.66 20.31
C PHE A 289 17.38 -2.58 19.42
N ALA A 290 17.21 -2.51 18.10
CA ALA A 290 18.31 -2.40 17.14
C ALA A 290 18.60 -0.93 16.81
N THR A 291 19.73 -0.42 17.29
CA THR A 291 20.10 1.00 17.11
C THR A 291 20.64 1.31 15.71
N HIS A 292 21.19 0.31 15.02
CA HIS A 292 21.72 0.42 13.67
C HIS A 292 21.68 -0.95 12.97
N PRO A 293 21.71 -0.96 11.62
CA PRO A 293 21.72 -2.20 10.86
C PRO A 293 23.08 -2.91 10.91
N PRO A 294 23.13 -4.24 10.65
CA PRO A 294 24.38 -4.97 10.58
C PRO A 294 25.21 -4.58 9.35
N THR A 295 26.53 -4.63 9.50
CA THR A 295 27.49 -4.34 8.41
C THR A 295 27.78 -5.53 7.51
N ALA A 296 27.37 -6.73 7.94
CA ALA A 296 27.57 -7.99 7.22
C ALA A 296 26.32 -8.87 7.31
N PRO A 297 26.15 -9.86 6.39
CA PRO A 297 25.06 -10.83 6.49
C PRO A 297 25.05 -11.58 7.83
N ALA A 298 23.85 -11.88 8.32
CA ALA A 298 23.66 -12.66 9.53
C ALA A 298 24.38 -14.01 9.43
N PRO A 299 25.24 -14.39 10.40
CA PRO A 299 25.94 -15.67 10.33
C PRO A 299 24.95 -16.83 10.43
N ASN A 300 25.29 -17.95 9.79
CA ASN A 300 24.42 -19.13 9.76
C ASN A 300 24.27 -19.80 11.13
N LEU A 301 25.30 -19.69 11.98
CA LEU A 301 25.31 -20.19 13.35
C LEU A 301 25.15 -19.04 14.34
N PRO A 302 24.58 -19.29 15.54
CA PRO A 302 24.62 -18.34 16.63
C PRO A 302 26.05 -18.00 17.04
N ILE A 303 26.21 -16.83 17.66
CA ILE A 303 27.49 -16.31 18.13
C ILE A 303 27.64 -16.69 19.61
N VAL A 304 28.83 -17.18 19.96
CA VAL A 304 29.21 -17.47 21.34
C VAL A 304 30.12 -16.35 21.84
N SER A 305 29.72 -15.65 22.91
CA SER A 305 30.51 -14.54 23.46
C SER A 305 31.68 -15.00 24.33
N ASN A 306 31.57 -16.17 24.95
CA ASN A 306 32.60 -16.75 25.82
C ASN A 306 32.57 -18.29 25.76
N GLY A 307 33.75 -18.90 25.65
CA GLY A 307 33.91 -20.35 25.63
C GLY A 307 33.75 -20.99 24.25
N PHE A 308 33.63 -22.32 24.25
CA PHE A 308 33.42 -23.14 23.05
C PHE A 308 32.07 -23.83 23.13
N ALA A 309 31.29 -23.74 22.04
CA ALA A 309 30.05 -24.47 21.90
C ALA A 309 29.86 -24.98 20.46
N ASP A 310 29.45 -26.23 20.34
CA ASP A 310 29.08 -26.85 19.07
C ASP A 310 27.56 -26.78 18.86
N PHE A 311 27.16 -26.33 17.67
CA PHE A 311 25.76 -26.24 17.27
C PHE A 311 25.39 -27.40 16.35
N LEU A 312 24.50 -28.27 16.82
CA LEU A 312 24.00 -29.44 16.11
C LEU A 312 22.55 -29.22 15.67
N TYR A 313 22.18 -29.82 14.53
CA TYR A 313 20.79 -29.85 14.03
C TYR A 313 20.12 -28.48 13.89
N LEU A 314 20.87 -27.43 13.54
CA LEU A 314 20.32 -26.09 13.40
C LEU A 314 19.33 -26.01 12.25
N THR A 315 18.11 -25.60 12.58
CA THR A 315 17.02 -25.33 11.63
C THR A 315 16.37 -24.00 11.97
N LYS A 316 15.86 -23.30 10.95
CA LYS A 316 15.18 -22.01 11.12
C LYS A 316 14.04 -21.83 10.13
N GLY A 317 13.04 -21.08 10.54
CA GLY A 317 11.94 -20.61 9.70
C GLY A 317 11.76 -19.09 9.82
N THR A 318 10.66 -18.57 9.30
CA THR A 318 10.40 -17.12 9.27
C THR A 318 10.20 -16.50 10.66
N ASN A 319 9.77 -17.30 11.64
CA ASN A 319 9.43 -16.83 12.99
C ASN A 319 9.96 -17.77 14.09
N TRP A 320 10.94 -18.62 13.78
CA TRP A 320 11.51 -19.56 14.75
C TRP A 320 12.92 -20.03 14.35
N GLN A 321 13.69 -20.47 15.34
CA GLN A 321 14.98 -21.13 15.19
C GLN A 321 15.14 -22.21 16.25
N SER A 322 15.67 -23.37 15.87
CA SER A 322 15.87 -24.52 16.75
C SER A 322 17.24 -25.14 16.51
N PHE A 323 17.92 -25.54 17.58
CA PHE A 323 19.21 -26.24 17.50
C PHE A 323 19.50 -26.97 18.81
N THR A 324 20.40 -27.94 18.76
CA THR A 324 21.05 -28.51 19.94
C THR A 324 22.39 -27.83 20.12
N ILE A 325 22.76 -27.49 21.36
CA ILE A 325 24.07 -26.93 21.68
C ILE A 325 24.78 -27.84 22.67
N GLN A 326 26.08 -28.05 22.46
CA GLN A 326 26.97 -28.75 23.39
C GLN A 326 28.07 -27.77 23.82
N ASN A 327 28.15 -27.48 25.11
CA ASN A 327 29.11 -26.54 25.69
C ASN A 327 29.78 -27.12 26.95
N LEU A 328 31.06 -26.83 27.12
CA LEU A 328 31.88 -27.37 28.22
C LEU A 328 31.82 -26.52 29.51
N GLU A 329 31.26 -25.32 29.43
CA GLU A 329 31.10 -24.34 30.50
C GLU A 329 29.84 -23.50 30.27
N ASP A 330 29.43 -22.71 31.26
CA ASP A 330 28.28 -21.81 31.12
C ASP A 330 28.57 -20.75 30.04
N THR A 331 27.72 -20.69 29.03
CA THR A 331 27.96 -19.92 27.80
C THR A 331 26.88 -18.88 27.55
N ILE A 332 27.28 -17.71 27.05
CA ILE A 332 26.36 -16.71 26.51
C ILE A 332 26.23 -16.92 25.00
N VAL A 333 25.01 -17.15 24.55
CA VAL A 333 24.67 -17.36 23.14
C VAL A 333 23.87 -16.18 22.64
N THR A 334 24.27 -15.64 21.49
CA THR A 334 23.57 -14.58 20.75
C THR A 334 23.08 -15.15 19.43
N LEU A 335 21.77 -15.13 19.22
CA LEU A 335 21.17 -15.56 17.95
C LEU A 335 21.39 -14.49 16.89
N SER A 336 21.54 -14.90 15.63
CA SER A 336 21.53 -14.00 14.47
C SER A 336 20.10 -13.50 14.14
N LEU A 337 19.35 -13.10 15.17
CA LEU A 337 17.96 -12.65 15.13
C LEU A 337 17.82 -11.39 15.98
N PHE A 338 17.27 -10.33 15.40
CA PHE A 338 16.90 -9.14 16.17
C PHE A 338 15.87 -9.49 17.23
N ASP A 339 16.01 -8.89 18.41
CA ASP A 339 14.97 -8.91 19.42
C ASP A 339 13.82 -8.01 18.95
N PHE A 340 12.76 -8.64 18.44
CA PHE A 340 11.48 -8.01 18.19
C PHE A 340 10.48 -8.41 19.30
N PRO A 341 9.70 -7.47 19.86
CA PRO A 341 8.73 -7.78 20.93
C PRO A 341 7.84 -9.00 20.63
N GLY A 342 7.94 -10.03 21.49
CA GLY A 342 7.16 -11.28 21.38
C GLY A 342 7.98 -12.56 21.18
N TRP A 343 9.31 -12.46 21.10
CA TRP A 343 10.18 -13.63 21.11
C TRP A 343 10.16 -14.37 22.46
N ILE A 344 10.18 -15.70 22.39
CA ILE A 344 10.35 -16.58 23.53
C ILE A 344 11.47 -17.56 23.19
N VAL A 345 12.47 -17.66 24.06
CA VAL A 345 13.52 -18.66 24.00
C VAL A 345 13.28 -19.70 25.09
N LYS A 346 13.36 -20.97 24.72
CA LYS A 346 13.31 -22.11 25.62
C LYS A 346 14.62 -22.90 25.53
N VAL A 347 15.12 -23.33 26.68
CA VAL A 347 16.23 -24.27 26.84
C VAL A 347 15.66 -25.47 27.60
N ASP A 348 15.68 -26.65 26.97
CA ASP A 348 15.04 -27.89 27.46
C ASP A 348 13.59 -27.66 27.92
N ASP A 349 12.79 -27.09 27.01
CA ASP A 349 11.39 -26.69 27.20
C ASP A 349 11.10 -25.64 28.29
N LYS A 350 12.11 -25.18 29.02
CA LYS A 350 11.99 -24.13 30.04
C LYS A 350 12.29 -22.78 29.44
N LYS A 351 11.38 -21.82 29.63
CA LYS A 351 11.59 -20.44 29.19
C LYS A 351 12.79 -19.83 29.92
N VAL A 352 13.72 -19.26 29.17
CA VAL A 352 14.87 -18.51 29.71
C VAL A 352 14.66 -17.01 29.54
N ALA A 353 15.32 -16.22 30.39
CA ALA A 353 15.38 -14.78 30.21
C ALA A 353 16.29 -14.45 29.03
N ILE A 354 15.82 -13.56 28.16
CA ILE A 354 16.60 -12.99 27.06
C ILE A 354 16.98 -11.56 27.40
N ASN A 355 18.09 -11.08 26.85
CA ASN A 355 18.45 -9.69 26.78
C ASN A 355 18.85 -9.34 25.33
N HIS A 356 19.07 -8.06 25.09
CA HIS A 356 19.50 -7.50 23.82
C HIS A 356 20.64 -6.50 24.04
N ASP A 357 21.42 -6.71 25.10
CA ASP A 357 22.56 -5.86 25.47
C ASP A 357 23.77 -6.21 24.60
N ASN A 358 23.61 -5.97 23.31
CA ASN A 358 24.63 -6.09 22.29
C ASN A 358 24.43 -4.99 21.25
N GLU A 359 25.47 -4.73 20.49
CA GLU A 359 25.56 -3.62 19.53
C GLU A 359 24.36 -3.55 18.56
N LEU A 360 23.83 -4.71 18.16
CA LEU A 360 22.78 -4.85 17.15
C LEU A 360 21.38 -5.11 17.73
N GLY A 361 21.20 -5.20 19.04
CA GLY A 361 19.91 -5.54 19.65
C GLY A 361 19.43 -6.97 19.33
N LEU A 362 20.36 -7.91 19.19
CA LEU A 362 20.07 -9.32 18.91
C LEU A 362 19.62 -10.08 20.17
N ILE A 363 18.92 -11.21 19.99
CA ILE A 363 18.48 -12.04 21.11
C ILE A 363 19.69 -12.75 21.74
N THR A 364 19.98 -12.44 23.01
CA THR A 364 21.09 -13.01 23.78
C THR A 364 20.57 -13.68 25.07
N PHE A 365 21.10 -14.85 25.42
CA PHE A 365 20.71 -15.58 26.63
C PHE A 365 21.83 -16.49 27.12
N LYS A 366 21.74 -16.91 28.39
CA LYS A 366 22.70 -17.83 29.04
C LYS A 366 22.24 -19.27 28.89
N ILE A 367 23.18 -20.17 28.66
CA ILE A 367 22.97 -21.61 28.62
C ILE A 367 23.96 -22.26 29.59
N PRO A 368 23.51 -23.10 30.54
CA PRO A 368 24.42 -23.79 31.44
C PRO A 368 25.30 -24.79 30.68
N LYS A 369 26.39 -25.23 31.32
CA LYS A 369 27.21 -26.34 30.80
C LYS A 369 26.36 -27.59 30.53
N GLY A 370 26.49 -28.16 29.34
CA GLY A 370 25.91 -29.46 29.03
C GLY A 370 25.53 -29.60 27.56
N GLU A 371 24.59 -30.51 27.31
CA GLU A 371 23.89 -30.61 26.05
C GLU A 371 22.45 -30.13 26.26
N HIS A 372 22.03 -29.16 25.45
CA HIS A 372 20.73 -28.52 25.61
C HIS A 372 20.01 -28.34 24.27
N GLN A 373 18.70 -28.52 24.29
CA GLN A 373 17.85 -28.19 23.16
C GLN A 373 17.35 -26.75 23.29
N VAL A 374 17.62 -25.94 22.26
CA VAL A 374 17.18 -24.54 22.21
C VAL A 374 16.11 -24.36 21.15
N ILE A 375 15.03 -23.69 21.52
CA ILE A 375 13.98 -23.24 20.60
C ILE A 375 13.68 -21.76 20.86
N ALA A 376 13.94 -20.93 19.86
CA ALA A 376 13.49 -19.54 19.81
C ALA A 376 12.26 -19.44 18.90
N ARG A 377 11.20 -18.77 19.33
CA ARG A 377 9.98 -18.56 18.52
C ARG A 377 9.35 -17.21 18.78
N LEU A 378 9.03 -16.49 17.71
CA LEU A 378 8.21 -15.29 17.77
C LEU A 378 6.73 -15.69 17.87
N THR A 379 6.09 -15.23 18.93
CA THR A 379 4.69 -15.55 19.23
C THR A 379 3.73 -14.49 18.68
N ASN A 380 2.47 -14.88 18.46
CA ASN A 380 1.43 -13.93 18.08
C ASN A 380 1.06 -13.07 19.28
N SER A 381 1.06 -11.76 19.10
CA SER A 381 0.44 -10.83 20.04
C SER A 381 -1.09 -10.95 20.00
N PRO A 382 -1.79 -10.42 21.02
CA PRO A 382 -3.25 -10.31 20.98
C PRO A 382 -3.78 -9.54 19.75
N VAL A 383 -3.06 -8.52 19.29
CA VAL A 383 -3.43 -7.72 18.11
C VAL A 383 -3.36 -8.57 16.84
N ARG A 384 -2.28 -9.34 16.65
CA ARG A 384 -2.12 -10.25 15.51
C ARG A 384 -3.15 -11.36 15.54
N LEU A 385 -3.42 -11.94 16.72
CA LEU A 385 -4.43 -12.97 16.89
C LEU A 385 -5.82 -12.46 16.52
N LEU A 386 -6.20 -11.27 17.01
CA LEU A 386 -7.46 -10.62 16.66
C LEU A 386 -7.53 -10.32 15.16
N GLY A 387 -6.46 -9.78 14.57
CA GLY A 387 -6.40 -9.51 13.14
C GLY A 387 -6.60 -10.77 12.28
N ASN A 388 -5.92 -11.85 12.63
CA ASN A 388 -6.08 -13.16 11.98
C ASN A 388 -7.52 -13.67 12.09
N LEU A 389 -8.11 -13.61 13.29
CA LEU A 389 -9.47 -14.05 13.54
C LEU A 389 -10.49 -13.24 12.70
N LEU A 390 -10.37 -11.92 12.70
CA LEU A 390 -11.24 -11.04 11.94
C LEU A 390 -11.14 -11.32 10.43
N THR A 391 -9.92 -11.46 9.89
CA THR A 391 -9.75 -11.80 8.47
C THR A 391 -10.36 -13.16 8.12
N ILE A 392 -10.15 -14.20 8.94
CA ILE A 392 -10.71 -15.55 8.74
C ILE A 392 -12.24 -15.54 8.75
N ILE A 393 -12.88 -14.63 9.48
CA ILE A 393 -14.34 -14.50 9.51
C ILE A 393 -14.84 -13.68 8.31
N PHE A 394 -14.30 -12.48 8.12
CA PHE A 394 -14.90 -11.48 7.24
C PHE A 394 -14.56 -11.68 5.75
N LEU A 395 -13.42 -12.30 5.42
CA LEU A 395 -13.08 -12.61 4.03
C LEU A 395 -13.99 -13.71 3.45
N PRO A 396 -14.13 -14.90 4.07
CA PRO A 396 -15.06 -15.91 3.59
C PRO A 396 -16.52 -15.44 3.60
N LEU A 397 -16.93 -14.65 4.60
CA LEU A 397 -18.27 -14.05 4.62
C LEU A 397 -18.52 -13.19 3.38
N SER A 398 -17.54 -12.38 2.97
CA SER A 398 -17.66 -11.54 1.78
C SER A 398 -17.78 -12.38 0.51
N LEU A 399 -16.94 -13.41 0.37
CA LEU A 399 -17.01 -14.34 -0.76
C LEU A 399 -18.35 -15.07 -0.80
N TYR A 400 -18.81 -15.60 0.33
CA TYR A 400 -20.11 -16.26 0.45
C TYR A 400 -21.24 -15.32 0.01
N VAL A 401 -21.31 -14.10 0.52
CA VAL A 401 -22.35 -13.13 0.16
C VAL A 401 -22.31 -12.76 -1.34
N ILE A 402 -21.13 -12.68 -1.94
CA ILE A 402 -20.96 -12.36 -3.36
C ILE A 402 -21.45 -13.51 -4.24
N PHE A 403 -21.09 -14.75 -3.90
CA PHE A 403 -21.34 -15.94 -4.71
C PHE A 403 -22.63 -16.69 -4.38
N LYS A 404 -23.28 -16.39 -3.24
CA LYS A 404 -24.58 -16.95 -2.88
C LYS A 404 -25.57 -16.65 -4.01
N ARG A 405 -26.06 -17.72 -4.66
CA ARG A 405 -27.17 -17.62 -5.61
C ARG A 405 -28.41 -17.20 -4.83
N LYS A 406 -29.20 -16.27 -5.38
CA LYS A 406 -30.56 -16.10 -4.88
C LYS A 406 -31.28 -17.41 -5.18
N HIS A 407 -31.75 -18.11 -4.15
CA HIS A 407 -32.80 -19.08 -4.36
C HIS A 407 -34.02 -18.25 -4.75
N GLU A 408 -34.43 -18.38 -6.02
CA GLU A 408 -35.71 -17.89 -6.50
C GLU A 408 -36.84 -18.76 -5.98
#